data_AF-A0A8G2C397-F1
#
_entry.id   AF-A0A8G2C397-F1
#
_cell.length_a   1.000
_cell.length_b   1.000
_cell.length_c   1.000
_cell.angle_alpha   90.00
_cell.angle_beta   90.00
_cell.angle_gamma   90.00
#
_symmetry.space_group_name_H-M   'P 1'
#
loop_
_entity.id
_entity.type
_entity.pdbx_description
1 polymer ?
#
loop_
_entity_poly.entity_id
_entity_poly.type
_entity_poly.pdbx_seq_one_letter_code
_entity_poly.pdbx_strand_id
1 'polypeptide(L)'
;MSKIGIIRCEKNETKCPLTSCFKALSSAAEGFAGCEEPEIAGVFTCRCPGENVAEMAKILKSKGAERIHFCTCLFSHKEKEGWALGTGFCADVDRLVRLAADEAGIPCVKGTAHLPSGYVPEVFK
;
A
#
# COMPACT_ATOMS: atom_id res chain seq x y z
N MET A 1 -7.10 -10.34 14.37
CA MET A 1 -6.30 -9.09 14.27
C MET A 1 -5.23 -9.26 13.21
N SER A 2 -5.33 -8.54 12.10
CA SER A 2 -4.31 -8.51 11.04
C SER A 2 -3.34 -7.35 11.25
N LYS A 3 -2.04 -7.62 11.42
CA LYS A 3 -1.03 -6.57 11.54
C LYS A 3 -0.58 -6.07 10.16
N ILE A 4 -0.77 -4.78 9.90
CA ILE A 4 -0.65 -4.17 8.57
C ILE A 4 0.53 -3.21 8.49
N GLY A 5 1.45 -3.49 7.58
CA GLY A 5 2.44 -2.50 7.12
C GLY A 5 1.89 -1.64 5.98
N ILE A 6 2.26 -0.36 5.92
CA ILE A 6 1.94 0.51 4.78
C ILE A 6 3.22 1.10 4.19
N ILE A 7 3.36 1.00 2.87
CA ILE A 7 4.40 1.71 2.12
C ILE A 7 3.74 2.78 1.24
N ARG A 8 4.21 4.02 1.39
CA ARG A 8 3.71 5.20 0.67
C ARG A 8 4.78 5.81 -0.24
N CYS A 9 4.36 6.63 -1.20
CA CYS A 9 5.26 7.35 -2.09
C CYS A 9 5.76 8.66 -1.47
N GLU A 10 7.05 8.97 -1.67
CA GLU A 10 7.63 10.28 -1.34
C GLU A 10 6.95 11.46 -2.02
N LYS A 11 6.53 11.30 -3.27
CA LYS A 11 5.98 12.40 -4.08
C LYS A 11 4.69 12.99 -3.49
N ASN A 12 4.06 12.27 -2.56
CA ASN A 12 2.83 12.68 -1.90
C ASN A 12 2.99 12.80 -0.37
N GLU A 13 4.20 12.68 0.18
CA GLU A 13 4.39 12.59 1.64
C GLU A 13 4.07 13.86 2.41
N THR A 14 4.37 15.01 1.80
CA THR A 14 4.13 16.33 2.37
C THR A 14 2.70 16.83 2.16
N LYS A 15 1.90 16.13 1.35
CA LYS A 15 0.53 16.53 0.99
C LYS A 15 -0.54 15.56 1.49
N CYS A 16 -0.20 14.29 1.68
CA CYS A 16 -1.12 13.27 2.14
C CYS A 16 -0.68 12.76 3.52
N PRO A 17 -1.47 12.93 4.58
CA PRO A 17 -1.17 12.36 5.90
C PRO A 17 -1.76 10.96 6.11
N LEU A 18 -2.12 10.25 5.03
CA LEU A 18 -2.77 8.92 5.04
C LEU A 18 -4.16 8.85 5.71
N THR A 19 -4.84 9.98 5.95
CA THR A 19 -6.14 10.01 6.62
C THR A 19 -7.16 9.02 6.05
N SER A 20 -7.37 9.01 4.73
CA SER A 20 -8.31 8.06 4.11
C SER A 20 -7.84 6.62 4.21
N CYS A 21 -6.52 6.37 4.11
CA CYS A 21 -5.95 5.03 4.26
C CYS A 21 -6.23 4.48 5.67
N PHE A 22 -6.05 5.30 6.71
CA PHE A 22 -6.33 4.90 8.08
C PHE A 22 -7.82 4.72 8.34
N LYS A 23 -8.70 5.55 7.75
CA LYS A 23 -10.15 5.34 7.81
C LYS A 23 -10.56 4.02 7.17
N ALA A 24 -10.11 3.74 5.95
CA ALA A 24 -10.39 2.49 5.25
C ALA A 24 -9.84 1.28 6.01
N LEU A 25 -8.66 1.40 6.62
CA LEU A 25 -8.09 0.39 7.51
C LEU A 25 -9.01 0.15 8.70
N SER A 26 -9.37 1.19 9.46
CA SER A 26 -10.21 1.05 10.67
C SER A 26 -11.60 0.44 10.40
N SER A 27 -12.12 0.61 9.18
CA SER A 27 -13.39 0.04 8.74
C SER A 27 -13.25 -1.27 7.96
N ALA A 28 -12.04 -1.85 7.87
CA ALA A 28 -11.72 -3.03 7.05
C ALA A 28 -12.29 -2.96 5.61
N ALA A 29 -12.15 -1.80 4.97
CA ALA A 29 -12.74 -1.50 3.67
C ALA A 29 -11.67 -1.29 2.57
N GLU A 30 -12.12 -1.25 1.33
CA GLU A 30 -11.27 -1.01 0.14
C GLU A 30 -10.07 -1.99 0.10
N GLY A 31 -8.84 -1.47 0.11
CA GLY A 31 -7.63 -2.28 0.07
C GLY A 31 -7.49 -3.22 1.26
N PHE A 32 -8.22 -2.99 2.35
CA PHE A 32 -8.21 -3.80 3.58
C PHE A 32 -9.42 -4.73 3.72
N ALA A 33 -10.25 -4.86 2.67
CA ALA A 33 -11.39 -5.76 2.68
C ALA A 33 -10.95 -7.21 2.97
N GLY A 34 -11.63 -7.86 3.92
CA GLY A 34 -11.33 -9.23 4.36
C GLY A 34 -10.20 -9.34 5.39
N CYS A 35 -9.58 -8.24 5.82
CA CYS A 35 -8.73 -8.24 7.01
C CYS A 35 -9.58 -8.27 8.29
N GLU A 36 -9.25 -9.15 9.23
CA GLU A 36 -9.93 -9.25 10.51
C GLU A 36 -9.29 -8.30 11.52
N GLU A 37 -10.01 -7.24 11.91
CA GLU A 37 -9.54 -6.22 12.87
C GLU A 37 -8.13 -5.72 12.52
N PRO A 38 -7.95 -5.06 11.36
CA PRO A 38 -6.63 -4.63 10.92
C PRO A 38 -6.07 -3.53 11.82
N GLU A 39 -4.79 -3.64 12.16
CA GLU A 39 -4.06 -2.69 13.00
C GLU A 39 -2.72 -2.35 12.36
N ILE A 40 -2.26 -1.11 12.48
CA ILE A 40 -1.00 -0.67 11.89
C ILE A 40 0.19 -1.24 12.67
N ALA A 41 1.06 -1.97 11.97
CA ALA A 41 2.37 -2.37 12.46
C ALA A 41 3.44 -1.29 12.19
N GLY A 42 3.32 -0.55 11.08
CA GLY A 42 4.26 0.51 10.73
C GLY A 42 3.98 1.13 9.36
N VAL A 43 4.57 2.30 9.13
CA VAL A 43 4.47 3.05 7.87
C VAL A 43 5.85 3.48 7.41
N PHE A 44 6.19 3.21 6.16
CA PHE A 44 7.40 3.72 5.51
C PHE A 44 7.10 4.52 4.25
N THR A 45 7.96 5.49 3.94
CA THR A 45 7.96 6.19 2.66
C THR A 45 9.04 5.61 1.74
N CYS A 46 8.65 5.01 0.61
CA CYS A 46 9.59 4.59 -0.43
C CYS A 46 10.18 5.80 -1.17
N ARG A 47 11.42 5.65 -1.63
CA ARG A 47 12.18 6.69 -2.37
C ARG A 47 12.60 6.14 -3.72
N CYS A 48 12.47 6.92 -4.78
CA CYS A 48 12.86 6.47 -6.13
C CYS A 48 14.39 6.23 -6.17
N PRO A 49 14.87 5.15 -6.83
CA PRO A 49 14.14 4.23 -7.72
C PRO A 49 13.50 3.00 -7.02
N GLY A 50 13.31 3.04 -5.70
CA GLY A 50 12.60 2.02 -4.92
C GLY A 50 13.48 0.89 -4.38
N GLU A 51 14.80 1.07 -4.39
CA GLU A 51 15.77 0.10 -3.83
C GLU A 51 15.56 -0.14 -2.33
N ASN A 52 15.01 0.84 -1.61
CA ASN A 52 14.72 0.74 -0.19
C ASN A 52 13.50 -0.12 0.16
N VAL A 53 12.67 -0.49 -0.82
CA VAL A 53 11.42 -1.23 -0.59
C VAL A 53 11.68 -2.62 0.01
N ALA A 54 12.72 -3.32 -0.46
CA ALA A 54 13.07 -4.65 0.05
C ALA A 54 13.35 -4.63 1.57
N GLU A 55 14.21 -3.70 2.01
CA GLU A 55 14.56 -3.57 3.42
C GLU A 55 13.37 -3.09 4.26
N MET A 56 12.58 -2.13 3.75
CA MET A 56 11.34 -1.69 4.41
C MET A 56 10.38 -2.84 4.66
N ALA A 57 10.21 -3.74 3.69
CA ALA A 57 9.33 -4.89 3.81
C ALA A 57 9.84 -5.88 4.87
N LYS A 58 11.14 -6.18 4.87
CA LYS A 58 11.79 -7.01 5.91
C LYS A 58 11.63 -6.40 7.31
N ILE A 59 11.82 -5.10 7.44
CA ILE A 59 11.64 -4.40 8.72
C ILE A 59 10.17 -4.50 9.17
N LEU A 60 9.20 -4.21 8.29
CA LEU A 60 7.77 -4.31 8.63
C LEU A 60 7.42 -5.73 9.10
N LYS A 61 7.88 -6.77 8.40
CA LYS A 61 7.72 -8.16 8.84
C LYS A 61 8.35 -8.40 10.22
N SER A 62 9.59 -7.93 10.44
CA SER A 62 10.27 -8.09 11.73
C SER A 62 9.53 -7.41 12.90
N LYS A 63 8.72 -6.39 12.60
CA LYS A 63 7.84 -5.70 13.55
C LYS A 63 6.44 -6.32 13.66
N GLY A 64 6.23 -7.46 13.02
CA GLY A 64 5.00 -8.25 13.13
C GLY A 64 3.96 -7.98 12.05
N ALA A 65 4.28 -7.25 10.98
CA ALA A 65 3.36 -7.12 9.85
C ALA A 65 3.12 -8.50 9.20
N GLU A 66 1.86 -8.86 9.03
CA GLU A 66 1.40 -10.07 8.34
C GLU A 66 1.10 -9.79 6.87
N ARG A 67 0.91 -8.51 6.52
CA ARG A 67 0.62 -8.02 5.17
C ARG A 67 1.12 -6.59 5.01
N ILE A 68 1.59 -6.24 3.82
CA ILE A 68 2.04 -4.88 3.48
C ILE A 68 1.16 -4.30 2.38
N HIS A 69 0.67 -3.08 2.55
CA HIS A 69 -0.15 -2.38 1.56
C HIS A 69 0.60 -1.21 0.96
N PHE A 70 0.57 -1.12 -0.37
CA PHE A 70 1.10 -0.01 -1.13
C PHE A 70 -0.01 0.99 -1.42
N CYS A 71 0.23 2.27 -1.12
CA CYS A 71 -0.78 3.31 -1.25
C CYS A 71 -1.30 3.47 -2.69
N THR A 72 -2.62 3.62 -2.83
CA THR A 72 -3.30 3.68 -4.14
C THR A 72 -2.77 4.76 -5.09
N CYS A 73 -2.30 5.88 -4.56
CA CYS A 73 -1.72 6.97 -5.35
C CYS A 73 -0.43 6.59 -6.09
N LEU A 74 0.19 5.45 -5.77
CA LEU A 74 1.32 4.92 -6.55
C LEU A 74 0.90 4.54 -7.97
N PHE A 75 -0.35 4.08 -8.16
CA PHE A 75 -0.82 3.49 -9.42
C PHE A 75 -2.13 4.10 -9.94
N SER A 76 -2.74 5.02 -9.19
CA SER A 76 -3.99 5.69 -9.54
C SER A 76 -3.91 7.18 -9.28
N HIS A 77 -4.79 7.94 -9.94
CA HIS A 77 -4.90 9.39 -9.77
C HIS A 77 -6.36 9.83 -9.61
N LYS A 78 -6.55 11.04 -9.09
CA LYS A 78 -7.88 11.61 -8.86
C LYS A 78 -8.38 12.31 -10.12
N GLU A 79 -9.61 11.99 -10.51
CA GLU A 79 -10.36 12.67 -11.57
C GLU A 79 -11.59 13.40 -10.99
N LYS A 80 -12.40 14.01 -11.86
CA LYS A 80 -13.62 14.72 -11.45
C LYS A 80 -14.64 13.80 -10.78
N GLU A 81 -14.79 12.59 -11.29
CA GLU A 81 -15.84 11.65 -10.88
C GLU A 81 -15.34 10.51 -9.98
N GLY A 82 -14.07 10.54 -9.57
CA GLY A 82 -13.51 9.51 -8.70
C GLY A 82 -12.01 9.31 -8.87
N TRP A 83 -11.59 8.04 -8.83
CA TRP A 83 -10.22 7.63 -9.01
C TRP A 83 -10.10 6.74 -10.24
N ALA A 84 -9.11 7.03 -11.07
CA ALA A 84 -8.83 6.29 -12.29
C ALA A 84 -7.50 5.53 -12.15
N LEU A 85 -7.47 4.33 -12.73
CA LEU A 85 -6.30 3.49 -12.80
C LEU A 85 -5.29 4.09 -13.79
N GLY A 86 -4.00 4.01 -13.47
CA GLY A 86 -2.92 4.55 -14.28
C GLY A 86 -2.49 5.95 -13.85
N THR A 87 -1.38 6.41 -14.46
CA THR A 87 -0.74 7.73 -14.23
C THR A 87 -0.50 8.11 -12.76
N GLY A 88 -0.41 7.10 -11.89
CA GLY A 88 0.01 7.25 -10.50
C GLY A 88 1.47 7.67 -10.37
N PHE A 89 1.93 7.86 -9.13
CA PHE A 89 3.26 8.40 -8.85
C PHE A 89 4.43 7.47 -9.21
N CYS A 90 4.19 6.18 -9.47
CA CYS A 90 5.21 5.18 -9.69
C CYS A 90 4.91 4.32 -10.92
N ALA A 91 5.78 4.37 -11.94
CA ALA A 91 5.71 3.51 -13.12
C ALA A 91 6.06 2.04 -12.79
N ASP A 92 6.85 1.81 -11.73
CA ASP A 92 7.38 0.50 -11.34
C ASP A 92 6.63 -0.15 -10.17
N VAL A 93 5.40 0.29 -9.88
CA VAL A 93 4.67 -0.14 -8.68
C VAL A 93 4.55 -1.66 -8.60
N ASP A 94 4.19 -2.35 -9.68
CA ASP A 94 4.02 -3.81 -9.68
C ASP A 94 5.33 -4.54 -9.39
N ARG A 95 6.45 -4.03 -9.93
CA ARG A 95 7.80 -4.54 -9.63
C ARG A 95 8.11 -4.37 -8.15
N LEU A 96 7.78 -3.22 -7.56
CA LEU A 96 8.07 -2.92 -6.15
C LEU A 96 7.19 -3.72 -5.19
N VAL A 97 5.90 -3.90 -5.49
CA VAL A 97 5.01 -4.75 -4.66
C VAL A 97 5.48 -6.21 -4.70
N ARG A 98 5.87 -6.70 -5.89
CA ARG A 98 6.46 -8.04 -6.04
C ARG A 98 7.76 -8.19 -5.27
N LEU A 99 8.69 -7.25 -5.44
CA LEU A 99 9.96 -7.23 -4.71
C LEU A 99 9.73 -7.29 -3.19
N ALA A 100 8.79 -6.51 -2.66
CA ALA A 100 8.46 -6.53 -1.24
C ALA A 100 7.91 -7.90 -0.79
N ALA A 101 7.04 -8.52 -1.60
CA ALA A 101 6.48 -9.83 -1.30
C ALA A 101 7.58 -10.90 -1.28
N ASP A 102 8.43 -10.93 -2.31
CA ASP A 102 9.52 -11.91 -2.45
C ASP A 102 10.53 -11.78 -1.30
N GLU A 103 10.93 -10.54 -0.96
CA GLU A 103 11.97 -10.26 0.02
C GLU A 103 11.50 -10.41 1.48
N ALA A 104 10.24 -10.11 1.76
CA ALA A 104 9.67 -10.31 3.09
C ALA A 104 9.08 -11.71 3.25
N GLY A 105 8.62 -12.37 2.19
CA GLY A 105 7.88 -13.63 2.28
C GLY A 105 6.56 -13.49 3.04
N ILE A 106 5.88 -12.33 2.87
CA ILE A 106 4.52 -12.07 3.36
C ILE A 106 3.70 -11.38 2.26
N PRO A 107 2.36 -11.54 2.23
CA PRO A 107 1.54 -10.94 1.19
C PRO A 107 1.70 -9.42 1.10
N CYS A 108 1.93 -8.92 -0.11
CA CYS A 108 1.94 -7.49 -0.40
C CYS A 108 0.77 -7.13 -1.32
N VAL A 109 0.07 -6.05 -1.02
CA VAL A 109 -1.18 -5.64 -1.68
C VAL A 109 -1.00 -4.31 -2.39
N LYS A 110 -1.40 -4.26 -3.66
CA LYS A 110 -1.46 -3.02 -4.42
C LYS A 110 -2.81 -2.33 -4.15
N GLY A 111 -2.87 -1.52 -3.10
CA GLY A 111 -4.05 -0.73 -2.75
C GLY A 111 -4.18 -0.43 -1.26
N THR A 112 -4.68 0.77 -0.97
CA THR A 112 -5.15 1.19 0.36
C THR A 112 -6.55 1.78 0.23
N ALA A 113 -6.71 3.09 0.43
CA ALA A 113 -7.96 3.80 0.22
C ALA A 113 -8.05 4.39 -1.19
N HIS A 114 -9.24 4.82 -1.59
CA HIS A 114 -9.51 5.45 -2.88
C HIS A 114 -9.23 4.54 -4.07
N LEU A 115 -9.66 3.28 -3.98
CA LEU A 115 -9.49 2.36 -5.10
C LEU A 115 -10.28 2.85 -6.33
N PRO A 116 -9.73 2.73 -7.55
CA PRO A 116 -10.48 3.02 -8.76
C PRO A 116 -11.76 2.19 -8.85
N SER A 117 -12.79 2.72 -9.51
CA SER A 117 -14.06 2.01 -9.67
C SER A 117 -13.84 0.66 -10.36
N GLY A 118 -14.37 -0.41 -9.76
CA GLY A 118 -14.23 -1.79 -10.25
C GLY A 118 -12.86 -2.42 -10.05
N TYR A 119 -11.89 -1.71 -9.44
CA TYR A 119 -10.57 -2.27 -9.15
C TYR A 119 -10.64 -3.27 -7.97
N VAL A 120 -10.08 -4.45 -8.18
CA VAL A 120 -9.89 -5.47 -7.15
C VAL A 120 -8.41 -5.46 -6.74
N PRO A 121 -8.08 -5.28 -5.44
CA PRO A 121 -6.71 -5.26 -4.98
C PRO A 121 -5.91 -6.50 -5.39
N GLU A 122 -4.82 -6.28 -6.12
CA GLU A 122 -3.88 -7.33 -6.47
C GLU A 122 -3.02 -7.72 -5.26
N VAL A 123 -2.86 -9.02 -5.04
CA VAL A 123 -2.10 -9.60 -3.93
C VAL A 123 -0.92 -10.39 -4.49
N PHE A 124 0.29 -9.97 -4.13
CA PHE A 124 1.56 -10.61 -4.45
C PHE A 124 1.98 -11.47 -3.25
N LYS A 125 2.46 -12.69 -3.51
CA LYS A 125 2.81 -13.69 -2.50
C LYS A 125 4.17 -14.27 -2.77
#